data_AF-A0A0J0YDP5-F1
#
_entry.id   AF-A0A0J0YDP5-F1
#
_cell.length_a   1.000
_cell.length_b   1.000
_cell.length_c   1.000
_cell.angle_alpha   90.00
_cell.angle_beta   90.00
_cell.angle_gamma   90.00
#
_symmetry.space_group_name_H-M   'P 1'
#
loop_
_entity.id
_entity.type
_entity.pdbx_description
1 polymer ?
#
loop_
_entity_poly.entity_id
_entity_poly.type
_entity_poly.pdbx_seq_one_letter_code
_entity_poly.pdbx_strand_id
1 'polypeptide(L)'
;MTEKPIPNYVDDQMQIFFWELDEFFPSLTMFIVMFMWDQLLVGIVMTVVFVKFFSRFKNANMSGVLFHMAWWIGLMGMNKKFDSGAMREAVK
;
A
#
# COMPACT_ATOMS: atom_id res chain seq x y z
N MET A 1 3.24 -20.59 -30.39
CA MET A 1 3.17 -19.85 -29.11
C MET A 1 2.99 -18.40 -29.48
N THR A 2 1.89 -17.76 -29.09
CA THR A 2 1.63 -16.36 -29.46
C THR A 2 2.49 -15.47 -28.58
N GLU A 3 3.38 -14.67 -29.18
CA GLU A 3 4.17 -13.68 -28.43
C GLU A 3 3.21 -12.63 -27.83
N LYS A 4 3.08 -12.65 -26.51
CA LYS A 4 2.35 -11.61 -25.77
C LYS A 4 3.39 -10.80 -24.98
N PRO A 5 3.54 -9.50 -25.24
CA PRO A 5 4.43 -8.66 -24.44
C PRO A 5 3.92 -8.63 -23.00
N ILE A 6 4.84 -8.74 -22.04
CA ILE A 6 4.52 -8.59 -20.62
C ILE A 6 4.27 -7.10 -20.36
N PRO A 7 3.13 -6.71 -19.74
CA PRO A 7 2.89 -5.32 -19.37
C PRO A 7 3.93 -4.83 -18.36
N ASN A 8 4.48 -3.63 -18.58
CA ASN A 8 5.57 -3.08 -17.77
C ASN A 8 5.20 -2.69 -16.33
N TYR A 9 3.90 -2.54 -16.04
CA TYR A 9 3.39 -1.96 -14.78
C TYR A 9 2.33 -2.85 -14.11
N VAL A 10 2.40 -4.16 -14.36
CA VAL A 10 1.44 -5.10 -13.75
C VAL A 10 1.61 -5.20 -12.23
N ASP A 11 2.83 -4.96 -11.73
CA ASP A 11 3.20 -5.04 -10.32
C ASP A 11 3.31 -3.66 -9.66
N ASP A 12 3.00 -2.59 -10.40
CA ASP A 12 3.08 -1.23 -9.88
C ASP A 12 1.91 -0.94 -8.94
N GLN A 13 2.17 -0.13 -7.93
CA GLN A 13 1.16 0.29 -6.97
C GLN A 13 0.13 1.19 -7.67
N MET A 14 -1.15 1.00 -7.36
CA MET A 14 -2.20 1.85 -7.90
C MET A 14 -2.00 3.31 -7.46
N GLN A 15 -2.01 4.23 -8.43
CA GLN A 15 -1.90 5.66 -8.20
C GLN A 15 -3.26 6.35 -8.16
N ILE A 16 -3.43 7.28 -7.23
CA ILE A 16 -4.56 8.20 -7.10
C ILE A 16 -4.00 9.61 -7.26
N PHE A 17 -4.25 10.24 -8.41
CA PHE A 17 -3.61 11.48 -8.83
C PHE A 17 -2.08 11.37 -8.82
N PHE A 18 -1.41 12.03 -7.89
CA PHE A 18 0.05 12.02 -7.72
C PHE A 18 0.50 11.24 -6.48
N TRP A 19 -0.43 10.56 -5.80
CA TRP A 19 -0.16 9.74 -4.63
C TRP A 19 -0.30 8.26 -4.97
N GLU A 20 0.51 7.43 -4.34
CA GLU A 20 0.29 5.98 -4.36
C GLU A 20 -0.75 5.57 -3.30
N LEU A 21 -1.37 4.40 -3.48
CA LEU A 21 -2.44 3.93 -2.61
C LEU A 21 -2.02 3.82 -1.13
N ASP A 22 -0.77 3.46 -0.90
CA ASP A 22 -0.17 3.32 0.42
C ASP A 22 0.19 4.66 1.09
N GLU A 23 0.25 5.75 0.33
CA GLU A 23 0.32 7.11 0.87
C GLU A 23 -1.08 7.67 1.11
N PHE A 24 -1.99 7.42 0.17
CA PHE A 24 -3.32 8.02 0.16
C PHE A 24 -4.22 7.53 1.27
N PHE A 25 -4.39 6.21 1.43
CA PHE A 25 -5.32 5.71 2.45
C PHE A 25 -4.90 6.10 3.88
N PRO A 26 -3.64 5.91 4.31
CA PRO A 26 -3.24 6.32 5.65
C PRO A 26 -3.40 7.82 5.89
N SER A 27 -3.02 8.65 4.91
CA SER A 27 -3.18 10.10 4.95
C SER A 27 -4.65 10.51 5.09
N LEU A 28 -5.53 9.92 4.29
CA LEU A 28 -6.97 10.18 4.36
C LEU A 28 -7.55 9.75 5.71
N THR A 29 -7.15 8.58 6.23
CA THR A 29 -7.58 8.09 7.54
C THR A 29 -7.14 9.03 8.66
N MET A 30 -5.88 9.46 8.70
CA MET A 30 -5.42 10.42 9.73
C MET A 30 -6.16 11.75 9.66
N PHE A 31 -6.37 12.27 8.44
CA PHE A 31 -7.11 13.51 8.25
C PHE A 31 -8.56 13.39 8.75
N ILE A 32 -9.29 12.35 8.33
CA ILE A 32 -10.70 12.14 8.72
C ILE A 32 -10.82 11.95 10.22
N VAL A 33 -9.97 11.11 10.84
CA VAL A 33 -10.04 10.83 12.28
C VAL A 33 -9.80 12.11 13.09
N MET A 34 -8.82 12.93 12.71
CA MET A 34 -8.54 14.19 13.42
C MET A 34 -9.60 15.25 13.16
N PHE A 35 -10.15 15.29 11.94
CA PHE A 35 -11.28 16.16 11.62
C PHE A 35 -12.50 15.82 12.47
N MET A 36 -12.83 14.53 12.63
CA MET A 36 -13.92 14.08 13.51
C MET A 36 -13.70 14.45 14.99
N TRP A 37 -12.45 14.66 15.40
CA TRP A 37 -12.07 15.09 16.74
C TRP A 37 -12.01 16.62 16.92
N ASP A 38 -12.44 17.38 15.91
CA ASP A 38 -12.32 18.84 15.85
C ASP A 38 -10.86 19.33 15.92
N GLN A 39 -9.92 18.50 15.46
CA GLN A 39 -8.48 18.78 15.42
C GLN A 39 -7.99 18.95 13.99
N LEU A 40 -8.68 19.79 13.19
CA LEU A 40 -8.40 19.96 11.76
C LEU A 40 -6.92 20.30 11.48
N LEU A 41 -6.36 21.28 12.20
CA LEU A 41 -4.98 21.70 12.00
C LEU A 41 -3.99 20.58 12.32
N VAL A 42 -4.26 19.80 13.38
CA VAL A 42 -3.45 18.63 13.75
C VAL A 42 -3.53 17.57 12.66
N GLY A 43 -4.71 17.31 12.11
CA GLY A 43 -4.91 16.37 11.00
C GLY A 43 -4.13 16.74 9.74
N ILE A 44 -4.13 18.02 9.37
CA ILE A 44 -3.35 18.53 8.23
C ILE A 44 -1.86 18.36 8.48
N VAL A 45 -1.36 18.79 9.65
CA VAL A 45 0.06 18.68 9.99
C VAL A 45 0.51 17.22 10.01
N MET A 46 -0.27 16.33 10.64
CA MET A 46 0.06 14.91 10.69
C MET A 46 0.08 14.28 9.30
N THR A 47 -0.86 14.63 8.42
CA THR A 47 -0.87 14.13 7.04
C THR A 47 0.40 14.55 6.29
N VAL A 48 0.78 15.84 6.39
CA VAL A 48 2.00 16.35 5.73
C VAL A 48 3.26 15.68 6.28
N VAL A 49 3.35 15.55 7.61
CA VAL A 49 4.47 14.89 8.29
C VAL A 49 4.55 13.42 7.85
N PHE A 50 3.43 12.71 7.88
CA PHE A 50 3.36 11.32 7.44
C PHE A 50 3.84 11.15 6.00
N VAL A 51 3.26 11.87 5.04
CA VAL A 51 3.66 11.77 3.62
C VAL A 51 5.16 12.04 3.48
N LYS A 52 5.69 13.10 4.11
CA LYS A 52 7.12 13.42 4.02
C LYS A 52 8.03 12.29 4.50
N PHE A 53 7.73 11.69 5.65
CA PHE A 53 8.57 10.62 6.22
C PHE A 53 8.31 9.27 5.56
N PHE A 54 7.04 8.94 5.29
CA PHE A 54 6.63 7.69 4.68
C PHE A 54 7.08 7.60 3.23
N SER A 55 6.94 8.65 2.40
CA SER A 55 7.46 8.64 1.03
C SER A 55 8.99 8.45 1.02
N ARG A 56 9.72 9.07 1.96
CA ARG A 56 11.16 8.87 2.11
C ARG A 56 11.51 7.42 2.47
N PHE A 57 10.76 6.83 3.41
CA PHE A 57 10.94 5.43 3.79
C PHE A 57 10.60 4.48 2.62
N LYS A 58 9.45 4.69 1.97
CA LYS A 58 8.98 3.90 0.84
C LYS A 58 9.98 3.90 -0.30
N ASN A 59 10.52 5.06 -0.68
CA ASN A 59 11.50 5.19 -1.75
C ASN A 59 12.84 4.49 -1.48
N ALA A 60 13.14 4.16 -0.21
CA ALA A 60 14.31 3.37 0.17
C ALA A 60 14.03 1.86 0.24
N ASN A 61 12.78 1.43 -0.01
CA ASN A 61 12.31 0.06 0.08
C ASN A 61 11.65 -0.38 -1.23
N MET A 62 11.16 -1.63 -1.27
CA MET A 62 10.43 -2.17 -2.42
C MET A 62 9.03 -1.54 -2.54
N SER A 63 8.55 -1.38 -3.78
CA SER A 63 7.19 -0.92 -4.06
C SER A 63 6.15 -1.79 -3.34
N GLY A 64 5.12 -1.15 -2.75
CA GLY A 64 4.10 -1.85 -1.97
C GLY A 64 4.57 -2.35 -0.60
N VAL A 65 5.63 -1.78 -0.02
CA VAL A 65 6.14 -2.13 1.32
C VAL A 65 5.05 -2.11 2.41
N LEU A 66 4.07 -1.19 2.32
CA LEU A 66 2.98 -1.11 3.29
C LEU A 66 2.10 -2.36 3.26
N PHE A 67 1.80 -2.90 2.09
CA PHE A 67 1.01 -4.13 1.98
C PHE A 67 1.77 -5.34 2.49
N HIS A 68 3.08 -5.38 2.29
CA HIS A 68 3.93 -6.42 2.87
C HIS A 68 3.94 -6.34 4.40
N MET A 69 4.03 -5.12 4.96
CA MET A 69 3.93 -4.92 6.41
C MET A 69 2.54 -5.33 6.94
N ALA A 70 1.46 -4.91 6.27
CA ALA A 70 0.09 -5.26 6.65
C ALA A 70 -0.17 -6.77 6.58
N TRP A 71 0.37 -7.44 5.56
CA TRP A 71 0.33 -8.90 5.47
C TRP A 71 1.12 -9.57 6.60
N TRP A 72 2.34 -9.08 6.89
CA TRP A 72 3.19 -9.65 7.93
C TRP A 72 2.53 -9.65 9.32
N ILE A 73 1.81 -8.58 9.66
CA ILE A 73 1.08 -8.48 10.94
C ILE A 73 -0.32 -9.11 10.91
N GLY A 74 -0.72 -9.72 9.79
CA GLY A 74 -2.00 -10.42 9.65
C GLY A 74 -3.22 -9.54 9.36
N LEU A 75 -3.03 -8.27 8.98
CA LEU A 75 -4.12 -7.36 8.62
C LEU A 75 -4.58 -7.50 7.15
N MET A 76 -3.79 -8.17 6.31
CA MET A 76 -4.10 -8.37 4.89
C MET A 76 -3.77 -9.80 4.45
N GLY A 77 -4.63 -10.41 3.64
CA GLY A 77 -4.36 -11.69 2.98
C GLY A 77 -3.91 -11.50 1.52
N MET A 78 -2.91 -12.26 1.07
CA MET A 78 -2.36 -12.12 -0.30
C MET A 78 -3.08 -12.98 -1.34
N ASN A 79 -3.73 -14.08 -0.95
CA ASN A 79 -4.38 -15.00 -1.87
C ASN A 79 -5.56 -15.72 -1.20
N LYS A 80 -6.68 -15.87 -1.90
CA LYS A 80 -7.86 -16.64 -1.45
C LYS A 80 -7.84 -18.10 -1.91
N LYS A 81 -6.97 -18.43 -2.88
CA LYS A 81 -6.93 -19.73 -3.55
C LYS A 81 -5.84 -20.65 -2.98
N PHE A 82 -4.71 -20.10 -2.56
CA PHE A 82 -3.62 -20.85 -1.96
C PHE A 82 -3.10 -20.11 -0.75
N ASP A 83 -3.11 -20.77 0.41
CA ASP A 83 -2.64 -20.20 1.68
C ASP A 83 -1.13 -19.94 1.69
N SER A 84 -0.37 -20.64 0.84
CA SER A 84 1.06 -20.40 0.66
C SER A 84 1.50 -20.64 -0.78
N GLY A 85 2.59 -19.99 -1.18
CA GLY A 85 3.21 -20.20 -2.50
C GLY A 85 3.64 -21.65 -2.73
N ALA A 86 3.99 -22.38 -1.66
CA ALA A 86 4.37 -23.78 -1.71
C ALA A 86 3.17 -24.71 -2.01
N MET A 87 1.96 -24.37 -1.53
CA MET A 87 0.75 -25.15 -1.84
C MET A 87 0.39 -25.11 -3.33
N ARG A 88 0.78 -24.05 -4.06
CA ARG A 88 0.60 -23.98 -5.51
C ARG A 88 1.44 -25.02 -6.25
N GLU A 89 2.62 -25.38 -5.73
CA GLU A 89 3.50 -26.39 -6.34
C GLU A 89 3.06 -27.81 -6.01
N ALA A 90 2.46 -28.02 -4.83
CA ALA A 90 1.97 -29.34 -4.40
C ALA A 90 0.67 -29.80 -5.08
N VAL A 91 -0.12 -28.87 -5.65
CA VAL A 91 -1.42 -29.14 -6.29
C VAL A 91 -1.32 -29.21 -7.83
N LYS A 92 -0.11 -29.08 -8.38
CA LYS A 92 0.16 -29.25 -9.81
C LYS A 92 0.13 -30.72 -10.21
#